data_AF-A0AAW6MD07-F1
#
_entry.id   AF-A0AAW6MD07-F1
#
_cell.length_a   1.000
_cell.length_b   1.000
_cell.length_c   1.000
_cell.angle_alpha   90.00
_cell.angle_beta   90.00
_cell.angle_gamma   90.00
#
_symmetry.space_group_name_H-M   'P 1'
#
loop_
_entity.id
_entity.type
_entity.pdbx_description
1 polymer ?
#
loop_
_entity_poly.entity_id
_entity_poly.type
_entity_poly.pdbx_seq_one_letter_code
_entity_poly.pdbx_strand_id
1 'polypeptide(L)'
;YPAAWGNSPIRKFDKWRAQARETLLDCMQILPHAPADYAMTVIATEQRNGYKAQKILFNVSEWCLIPDYQLVPDGDGPFPAVFMLHDHGAHFSIGKEKMV
;
A
#
# COMPACT_ATOMS: atom_id res chain seq x y z
N TYR A 1 -8.95 -5.70 24.49
CA TYR A 1 -9.17 -4.94 23.25
C TYR A 1 -10.59 -4.36 23.21
N PRO A 2 -10.80 -3.11 23.67
CA PRO A 2 -12.13 -2.50 23.77
C PRO A 2 -12.84 -2.31 22.41
N ALA A 3 -12.08 -2.17 21.33
CA ALA A 3 -12.62 -2.10 19.96
C ALA A 3 -12.80 -3.46 19.27
N ALA A 4 -12.54 -4.59 19.94
CA ALA A 4 -12.80 -5.90 19.34
C ALA A 4 -14.30 -6.08 19.09
N TRP A 5 -14.69 -6.53 17.89
CA TRP A 5 -16.09 -6.65 17.47
C TRP A 5 -16.96 -7.43 18.48
N GLY A 6 -16.48 -8.60 18.91
CA GLY A 6 -17.22 -9.44 19.87
C GLY A 6 -17.47 -8.79 21.23
N ASN A 7 -16.55 -7.91 21.66
CA ASN A 7 -16.61 -7.26 22.97
C ASN A 7 -17.22 -5.85 22.93
N SER A 8 -17.46 -5.29 21.74
CA SER A 8 -17.97 -3.93 21.59
C SER A 8 -19.45 -3.84 21.97
N PRO A 9 -19.88 -2.79 22.71
CA PRO A 9 -21.30 -2.52 22.91
C PRO A 9 -21.99 -2.06 21.62
N ILE A 10 -21.23 -1.65 20.59
CA ILE A 10 -21.78 -1.22 19.30
C ILE A 10 -22.12 -2.46 18.47
N ARG A 11 -23.43 -2.73 18.30
CA ARG A 11 -23.91 -3.91 17.56
C ARG A 11 -24.20 -3.67 16.08
N LYS A 12 -24.23 -2.42 15.63
CA LYS A 12 -24.33 -2.10 14.20
C LYS A 12 -22.94 -2.12 13.60
N PHE A 13 -22.67 -3.06 12.69
CA PHE A 13 -21.33 -3.29 12.14
C PHE A 13 -20.70 -2.04 11.52
N ASP A 14 -21.46 -1.27 10.72
CA ASP A 14 -20.93 -0.05 10.11
C ASP A 14 -20.54 1.01 11.15
N LYS A 15 -21.31 1.14 12.23
CA LYS A 15 -20.98 2.05 13.34
C LYS A 15 -19.72 1.60 14.07
N TRP A 16 -19.59 0.30 14.33
CA TRP A 16 -18.40 -0.26 14.95
C TRP A 16 -17.16 -0.07 14.06
N ARG A 17 -17.28 -0.36 12.77
CA ARG A 17 -16.19 -0.23 11.79
C ARG A 17 -15.68 1.22 11.73
N ALA A 18 -16.59 2.20 11.70
CA ALA A 18 -16.22 3.60 11.74
C ALA A 18 -15.44 3.95 13.02
N GLN A 19 -15.98 3.58 14.19
CA GLN A 19 -15.34 3.84 15.49
C GLN A 19 -13.97 3.14 15.62
N ALA A 20 -13.86 1.90 15.16
CA ALA A 20 -12.62 1.14 15.22
C ALA A 20 -11.53 1.74 14.31
N ARG A 21 -11.91 2.28 13.14
CA ARG A 21 -10.98 3.00 12.26
C ARG A 21 -10.51 4.31 12.88
N GLU A 22 -11.40 5.06 13.51
CA GLU A 22 -11.05 6.27 14.26
C GLU A 22 -10.03 5.94 15.37
N THR A 23 -10.32 4.93 16.20
CA THR A 23 -9.38 4.49 17.23
C THR A 23 -8.02 4.07 16.66
N LEU A 24 -7.98 3.40 15.50
CA LEU A 24 -6.73 3.06 14.83
C LEU A 24 -5.96 4.31 14.41
N LEU A 25 -6.63 5.29 13.80
CA LEU A 25 -6.02 6.56 13.38
C LEU A 25 -5.46 7.32 14.59
N ASP A 26 -6.22 7.41 15.68
CA ASP A 26 -5.77 8.02 16.94
C ASP A 26 -4.52 7.33 17.49
N CYS A 27 -4.48 5.99 17.43
CA CYS A 27 -3.33 5.20 17.88
C CYS A 27 -2.09 5.39 17.00
N MET A 28 -2.26 5.63 15.70
CA MET A 28 -1.15 5.94 14.78
C MET A 28 -0.59 7.35 15.00
N GLN A 29 -1.29 8.20 15.76
CA GLN A 29 -0.88 9.56 16.13
C GLN A 29 -0.58 10.43 14.90
N ILE A 30 0.68 10.84 14.74
CA ILE A 30 1.11 11.80 13.73
C ILE A 30 1.19 11.09 12.38
N LEU A 31 0.09 11.12 11.64
CA LEU A 31 0.08 10.75 10.24
C LEU A 31 0.68 11.90 9.42
N PRO A 32 1.66 11.63 8.56
CA PRO A 32 2.15 12.66 7.66
C PRO A 32 1.02 13.12 6.74
N HIS A 33 1.03 14.40 6.37
CA HIS A 33 0.02 14.96 5.49
C HIS A 33 -0.03 14.19 4.17
N ALA A 34 -1.24 13.91 3.67
CA ALA A 34 -1.42 13.32 2.35
C ALA A 34 -0.76 14.22 1.29
N PRO A 35 -0.15 13.64 0.25
CA PRO A 35 0.44 14.45 -0.81
C PRO A 35 -0.67 15.19 -1.57
N ALA A 36 -0.36 16.39 -2.07
CA ALA A 36 -1.28 17.12 -2.95
C ALA A 36 -1.50 16.39 -4.29
N ASP A 37 -0.46 15.68 -4.76
CA ASP A 37 -0.48 14.77 -5.90
C ASP A 37 0.55 13.66 -5.67
N TYR A 38 0.21 12.42 -6.05
CA TYR A 38 1.14 11.30 -6.07
C TYR A 38 2.32 11.55 -7.01
N ALA A 39 2.12 12.36 -8.07
CA ALA A 39 3.14 12.77 -9.03
C ALA A 39 4.02 11.59 -9.51
N MET A 40 3.38 10.46 -9.82
CA MET A 40 4.08 9.21 -10.12
C MET A 40 4.88 9.34 -11.43
N THR A 41 6.13 8.89 -11.40
CA THR A 41 7.03 8.88 -12.55
C THR A 41 7.65 7.50 -12.75
N VAL A 42 7.71 7.06 -14.01
CA VAL A 42 8.45 5.84 -14.39
C VAL A 42 9.90 6.22 -14.66
N ILE A 43 10.83 5.68 -13.87
CA ILE A 43 12.27 5.99 -13.97
C ILE A 43 13.08 4.88 -14.64
N ALA A 44 12.51 3.68 -14.76
CA ALA A 44 13.08 2.59 -15.56
C ALA A 44 11.97 1.65 -16.02
N THR A 45 12.19 0.99 -17.16
CA THR A 45 11.28 -0.04 -17.70
C THR A 45 12.09 -1.17 -18.29
N GLU A 46 11.63 -2.40 -18.04
CA GLU A 46 12.19 -3.64 -18.57
C GLU A 46 11.03 -4.48 -19.13
N GLN A 47 11.07 -4.84 -20.42
CA GLN A 47 10.13 -5.80 -20.98
C GLN A 47 10.54 -7.22 -20.56
N ARG A 48 9.57 -8.00 -20.09
CA ARG A 48 9.72 -9.43 -19.77
C ARG A 48 8.67 -10.25 -20.52
N ASN A 49 8.75 -11.57 -20.41
CA ASN A 49 7.81 -12.46 -21.09
C ASN A 49 6.39 -12.30 -20.53
N GLY A 50 5.53 -11.58 -21.27
CA GLY A 50 4.11 -11.38 -20.93
C GLY A 50 3.82 -10.18 -20.04
N TYR A 51 4.81 -9.37 -19.66
CA TYR A 51 4.61 -8.16 -18.85
C TYR A 51 5.79 -7.19 -18.92
N LYS A 52 5.54 -5.92 -18.58
CA LYS A 52 6.56 -4.88 -18.33
C LYS A 52 6.79 -4.72 -16.84
N ALA A 53 8.05 -4.75 -16.42
CA ALA A 53 8.47 -4.34 -15.09
C ALA A 53 8.90 -2.88 -15.13
N GLN A 54 8.27 -2.04 -14.32
CA GLN A 54 8.57 -0.62 -14.23
C GLN A 54 9.07 -0.29 -12.83
N LYS A 55 10.14 0.50 -12.75
CA LYS A 55 10.52 1.15 -11.50
C LYS A 55 9.90 2.53 -11.48
N ILE A 56 9.09 2.80 -10.47
CA ILE A 56 8.36 4.06 -10.32
C ILE A 56 8.86 4.83 -9.11
N LEU A 57 8.70 6.15 -9.12
CA LEU A 57 8.79 7.02 -7.95
C LEU A 57 7.44 7.71 -7.76
N PHE A 58 6.95 7.79 -6.53
CA PHE A 58 5.71 8.51 -6.21
C PHE A 58 5.69 9.01 -4.77
N ASN A 59 4.93 10.05 -4.51
CA ASN A 59 4.77 10.63 -3.18
C ASN A 59 3.77 9.80 -2.36
N VAL A 60 4.17 9.30 -1.20
CA VAL A 60 3.24 8.66 -0.23
C VAL A 60 2.74 9.63 0.82
N SER A 61 3.44 10.74 1.01
CA SER A 61 3.05 11.88 1.84
C SER A 61 3.63 13.17 1.27
N GLU A 62 3.25 14.32 1.84
CA GLU A 62 3.79 15.63 1.46
C GLU A 62 5.32 15.69 1.50
N TRP A 63 5.96 14.86 2.33
CA TRP A 63 7.41 14.91 2.57
C TRP A 63 8.16 13.69 2.04
N CYS A 64 7.47 12.67 1.53
CA CYS A 64 8.07 11.37 1.27
C CYS A 64 7.80 10.88 -0.15
N LEU A 65 8.86 10.88 -0.97
CA LEU A 65 8.93 10.23 -2.27
C LEU A 65 9.60 8.86 -2.09
N ILE A 66 8.93 7.79 -2.54
CA ILE A 66 9.48 6.43 -2.45
C ILE A 66 9.57 5.76 -3.82
N PRO A 67 10.53 4.84 -4.01
CA PRO A 67 10.55 3.95 -5.16
C PRO A 67 9.66 2.72 -4.93
N ASP A 68 9.05 2.22 -6.01
CA ASP A 68 8.35 0.93 -6.05
C ASP A 68 8.51 0.25 -7.42
N TYR A 69 8.10 -1.01 -7.52
CA TYR A 69 8.06 -1.77 -8.77
C TYR A 69 6.63 -2.10 -9.17
N GLN A 70 6.24 -1.65 -10.35
CA GLN A 70 4.95 -1.96 -10.96
C GLN A 70 5.14 -3.01 -12.06
N LEU A 71 4.38 -4.11 -11.99
CA LEU A 71 4.37 -5.14 -13.03
C LEU A 71 3.06 -5.04 -13.81
N VAL A 72 3.14 -4.73 -15.10
CA VAL A 72 1.97 -4.50 -15.95
C VAL A 72 1.91 -5.59 -17.03
N PRO A 73 0.88 -6.45 -17.07
CA PRO A 73 0.71 -7.45 -18.12
C PRO A 73 0.72 -6.84 -19.52
N ASP A 74 1.20 -7.59 -20.51
CA ASP A 74 1.04 -7.21 -21.92
C ASP A 74 -0.43 -7.32 -22.34
N GLY A 75 -0.85 -6.46 -23.27
CA GLY A 75 -2.22 -6.42 -23.82
C GLY A 75 -3.02 -5.20 -23.36
N ASP A 76 -4.30 -5.18 -23.73
CA ASP A 76 -5.21 -4.08 -23.45
C ASP A 76 -5.94 -4.32 -22.12
N GLY A 77 -5.76 -3.40 -21.17
CA GLY A 77 -6.43 -3.42 -19.86
C GLY A 77 -7.90 -2.95 -19.90
N PRO A 78 -8.52 -2.67 -18.74
CA PRO A 78 -7.90 -2.61 -17.41
C PRO A 78 -7.62 -4.00 -16.83
N PHE A 79 -6.50 -4.11 -16.12
CA PHE A 79 -6.17 -5.31 -15.35
C PHE A 79 -6.58 -5.13 -13.89
N PRO A 80 -6.95 -6.21 -13.18
CA PRO A 80 -7.03 -6.16 -11.73
C PRO A 80 -5.65 -5.81 -11.14
N ALA A 81 -5.62 -4.97 -10.11
CA ALA A 81 -4.41 -4.59 -9.41
C ALA A 81 -4.28 -5.35 -8.09
N VAL A 82 -3.07 -5.81 -7.79
CA VAL A 82 -2.70 -6.40 -6.50
C VAL A 82 -1.55 -5.59 -5.93
N PHE A 83 -1.71 -5.08 -4.71
CA PHE A 83 -0.64 -4.40 -3.99
C PHE A 83 0.05 -5.39 -3.08
N MET A 84 1.34 -5.61 -3.30
CA MET A 84 2.14 -6.56 -2.55
C MET A 84 3.07 -5.81 -1.61
N LEU A 85 3.06 -6.17 -0.33
CA LEU A 85 3.95 -5.58 0.68
C LEU A 85 5.08 -6.55 0.97
N HIS A 86 6.31 -6.05 1.11
CA HIS A 86 7.41 -6.91 1.55
C HIS A 86 7.41 -7.04 3.08
N ASP A 87 7.83 -8.21 3.56
CA ASP A 87 8.07 -8.42 4.99
C ASP A 87 9.51 -8.07 5.38
N HIS A 88 9.81 -8.13 6.68
CA HIS A 88 11.17 -7.97 7.19
C HIS A 88 11.99 -9.28 7.16
N GLY A 89 11.42 -10.35 6.60
CA GLY A 89 12.01 -11.69 6.59
C GLY A 89 12.78 -12.02 5.32
N ALA A 90 12.78 -11.14 4.31
CA ALA A 90 13.55 -11.31 3.10
C ALA A 90 15.07 -11.23 3.38
N HIS A 91 15.87 -11.92 2.56
CA HIS A 91 17.31 -11.71 2.60
C HIS A 91 17.63 -10.23 2.30
N PHE A 92 18.16 -9.49 3.29
CA PHE A 92 18.30 -8.04 3.23
C PHE A 92 19.11 -7.52 2.03
N SER A 93 20.03 -8.32 1.49
CA SER A 93 20.80 -7.95 0.30
C SER A 93 19.98 -7.96 -1.00
N ILE A 94 18.83 -8.64 -1.02
CA ILE A 94 17.90 -8.71 -2.13
C ILE A 94 16.66 -7.86 -1.84
N GLY A 95 16.16 -7.91 -0.59
CA GLY A 95 15.07 -7.10 -0.04
C GLY A 95 13.70 -7.29 -0.70
N LYS A 96 13.58 -8.25 -1.64
CA LYS A 96 12.42 -8.40 -2.54
C LYS A 96 11.99 -9.86 -2.75
N GLU A 97 12.56 -10.80 -1.99
CA GLU A 97 12.31 -12.23 -2.21
C GLU A 97 10.98 -12.69 -1.58
N LYS A 98 10.46 -11.94 -0.60
CA LYS A 98 9.23 -12.23 0.13
C LYS A 98 8.27 -11.08 -0.02
N MET A 99 7.15 -11.38 -0.68
CA MET A 99 6.04 -10.47 -0.89
C MET A 99 4.81 -11.13 -0.25
N VAL A 100 4.01 -10.33 0.47
CA VAL A 100 2.83 -10.75 1.23
C VAL A 100 1.60 -10.01 0.69
#